data_AF-A0A4R0X0L6-F1
#
_entry.id   AF-A0A4R0X0L6-F1
#
_cell.length_a   1.000
_cell.length_b   1.000
_cell.length_c   1.000
_cell.angle_alpha   90.00
_cell.angle_beta   90.00
_cell.angle_gamma   90.00
#
_symmetry.space_group_name_H-M   'P 1'
#
loop_
_entity.id
_entity.type
_entity.pdbx_description
1 polymer ?
#
loop_
_entity_poly.entity_id
_entity_poly.type
_entity_poly.pdbx_seq_one_letter_code
_entity_poly.pdbx_strand_id
1 'polypeptide(L)' 'MEKNIALQIVRSAHHTAQAIANSRPDLSETEQEALYDRVYLGLLEDSVGSMSIGELLDVLAER' A
#
# COMPACT_ATOMS: atom_id res chain seq x y z
N MET A 1 0.41 -6.50 19.64
CA MET A 1 -0.50 -5.38 19.32
C MET A 1 -0.12 -4.72 17.99
N GLU A 2 1.18 -4.61 17.69
CA GLU A 2 1.72 -3.98 16.46
C GLU A 2 1.45 -4.73 15.15
N LYS A 3 1.49 -6.08 15.12
CA LYS A 3 1.12 -6.88 13.94
C LYS A 3 -0.29 -6.57 13.39
N ASN A 4 -1.22 -6.16 14.25
CA ASN A 4 -2.58 -5.81 13.84
C ASN A 4 -2.62 -4.44 13.13
N ILE A 5 -1.81 -3.49 13.60
CA ILE A 5 -1.72 -2.13 13.03
C ILE A 5 -1.06 -2.18 11.65
N ALA A 6 0.07 -2.88 11.51
CA ALA A 6 0.74 -3.04 10.22
C ALA A 6 -0.16 -3.70 9.17
N LEU A 7 -0.91 -4.73 9.56
CA LEU A 7 -1.88 -5.39 8.69
C LEU A 7 -3.05 -4.48 8.30
N GLN A 8 -3.52 -3.64 9.22
CA GLN A 8 -4.56 -2.65 8.93
C GLN A 8 -4.07 -1.58 7.96
N ILE A 9 -2.85 -1.09 8.12
CA ILE A 9 -2.20 -0.12 7.22
C ILE A 9 -2.12 -0.72 5.81
N VAL A 10 -1.56 -1.92 5.67
CA VAL A 10 -1.43 -2.61 4.37
C VAL A 10 -2.78 -2.80 3.70
N ARG A 11 -3.80 -3.25 4.44
CA ARG A 11 -5.15 -3.44 3.89
C ARG A 11 -5.81 -2.13 3.48
N SER A 12 -5.65 -1.07 4.28
CA SER A 12 -6.20 0.24 3.97
C SER A 12 -5.54 0.87 2.74
N ALA A 13 -4.21 0.78 2.64
CA ALA A 13 -3.44 1.22 1.48
C ALA A 13 -3.88 0.47 0.22
N HIS A 14 -4.03 -0.86 0.31
CA HIS A 14 -4.48 -1.70 -0.81
C HIS A 14 -5.86 -1.28 -1.32
N HIS A 15 -6.85 -1.18 -0.44
CA HIS A 15 -8.21 -0.80 -0.82
C HIS A 15 -8.26 0.60 -1.46
N THR A 16 -7.49 1.54 -0.92
CA THR A 16 -7.45 2.91 -1.42
C THR A 16 -6.78 2.98 -2.80
N ALA A 17 -5.63 2.33 -2.97
CA ALA A 17 -4.93 2.26 -4.25
C ALA A 17 -5.78 1.60 -5.34
N GLN A 18 -6.46 0.50 -5.00
CA GLN A 18 -7.34 -0.20 -5.93
C GLN A 18 -8.55 0.64 -6.34
N ALA A 19 -9.17 1.36 -5.39
CA ALA A 19 -10.29 2.26 -5.70
C ALA A 19 -9.86 3.40 -6.62
N ILE A 20 -8.67 3.97 -6.40
CA ILE A 20 -8.12 5.04 -7.24
C ILE A 20 -7.81 4.54 -8.65
N ALA A 21 -7.13 3.40 -8.79
CA ALA A 21 -6.84 2.80 -10.09
C ALA A 21 -8.13 2.49 -10.88
N ASN A 22 -9.11 1.84 -10.24
CA ASN A 22 -10.37 1.47 -10.87
C ASN A 22 -11.28 2.68 -11.19
N SER A 23 -11.04 3.83 -10.55
CA SER A 23 -11.76 5.08 -10.86
C SER A 23 -11.31 5.73 -12.17
N ARG A 24 -10.30 5.16 -12.83
CA ARG A 24 -9.71 5.66 -14.08
C ARG A 24 -9.95 4.70 -15.25
N PRO A 25 -11.21 4.55 -15.71
CA PRO A 25 -11.54 3.70 -16.86
C PRO A 25 -10.99 4.25 -18.18
N ASP A 26 -10.45 5.48 -18.16
CA ASP A 26 -9.73 6.11 -19.26
C ASP A 26 -8.33 5.51 -19.50
N LEU A 27 -7.78 4.80 -18.51
CA LEU A 27 -6.46 4.18 -18.56
C LEU A 27 -6.54 2.72 -19.04
N SER A 28 -5.52 2.28 -19.76
CA SER A 28 -5.32 0.84 -20.05
C SER A 28 -5.06 0.04 -18.76
N GLU A 29 -5.23 -1.28 -18.81
CA GLU A 29 -4.97 -2.14 -17.64
C GLU A 29 -3.55 -1.97 -17.09
N THR A 30 -2.54 -1.85 -17.96
CA THR A 30 -1.15 -1.60 -17.57
C THR A 30 -0.96 -0.24 -16.89
N GLU A 31 -1.67 0.79 -17.34
CA GLU A 31 -1.62 2.12 -16.72
C GLU A 31 -2.36 2.16 -15.38
N GLN A 32 -3.46 1.40 -15.25
CA GLN A 32 -4.17 1.23 -13.97
C GLN A 32 -3.31 0.46 -12.97
N GLU A 33 -2.57 -0.56 -13.40
CA GLU A 33 -1.61 -1.29 -12.58
C GLU A 33 -0.45 -0.38 -12.12
N ALA A 34 0.14 0.40 -13.03
CA ALA A 34 1.18 1.37 -12.67
C ALA A 34 0.66 2.46 -11.71
N LEU A 35 -0.59 2.91 -11.88
CA LEU A 35 -1.23 3.86 -10.98
C LEU A 35 -1.48 3.24 -9.61
N TYR A 36 -1.96 1.99 -9.56
CA TYR A 36 -2.12 1.24 -8.33
C TYR A 36 -0.80 1.15 -7.57
N ASP A 37 0.28 0.70 -8.20
CA ASP A 37 1.58 0.51 -7.55
C ASP A 37 2.11 1.81 -6.97
N ARG A 38 2.01 2.90 -7.73
CA ARG A 38 2.47 4.23 -7.30
C ARG A 38 1.69 4.74 -6.09
N VAL A 39 0.37 4.59 -6.10
CA VAL A 39 -0.49 5.04 -5.00
C VAL A 39 -0.29 4.15 -3.78
N TYR A 40 -0.22 2.84 -3.96
CA TYR A 40 -0.02 1.87 -2.88
C TYR A 40 1.29 2.12 -2.14
N LEU A 41 2.41 2.27 -2.88
CA LEU A 41 3.70 2.59 -2.30
C LEU A 41 3.68 3.93 -1.55
N GLY A 42 3.12 4.98 -2.16
CA GLY A 42 3.01 6.29 -1.50
C GLY A 42 2.18 6.25 -0.21
N LEU A 43 1.09 5.48 -0.17
CA LEU A 43 0.26 5.31 1.03
C LEU A 43 0.98 4.54 2.13
N LEU A 44 1.78 3.53 1.76
CA LEU A 44 2.62 2.81 2.71
C LEU A 44 3.72 3.72 3.26
N GLU A 45 4.41 4.47 2.41
CA GLU A 45 5.44 5.43 2.83
C GLU A 45 4.90 6.51 3.78
N ASP A 46 3.71 7.04 3.47
CA ASP A 46 3.02 8.04 4.31
C ASP A 46 2.55 7.44 5.65
N SER A 47 1.98 6.24 5.62
CA SER A 47 1.49 5.55 6.83
C SER A 47 2.61 5.11 7.77
N VAL A 48 3.83 4.97 7.26
CA VAL A 48 4.99 4.46 8.00
C VAL A 48 5.83 5.57 8.61
N GLY A 49 5.64 6.83 8.21
CA GLY A 49 6.28 8.04 8.75
C GLY A 49 7.47 7.82 9.70
N SER A 50 8.70 7.99 9.22
CA SER A 50 9.97 7.86 9.98
C SER A 50 10.28 6.51 10.65
N MET A 51 9.41 5.49 10.59
CA MET A 51 9.85 4.10 10.76
C MET A 51 10.45 3.58 9.45
N SER A 52 11.46 2.73 9.56
CA SER A 52 12.15 2.18 8.39
C SER A 52 11.24 1.20 7.66
N ILE A 53 11.24 1.21 6.32
CA ILE A 53 10.68 0.12 5.49
C ILE A 53 11.19 -1.27 5.98
N GLY A 54 12.39 -1.32 6.57
CA GLY A 54 12.94 -2.51 7.22
C GLY A 54 12.09 -3.03 8.38
N GLU A 55 11.54 -2.18 9.24
CA GLU A 55 10.70 -2.59 10.37
C GLU A 55 9.36 -3.16 9.88
N LEU A 56 8.84 -2.65 8.77
CA LEU A 56 7.61 -3.18 8.18
C LEU A 56 7.85 -4.53 7.48
N LEU A 57 9.01 -4.68 6.83
CA LEU A 57 9.42 -5.95 6.24
C LEU A 57 9.75 -7.01 7.31
N ASP A 58 10.36 -6.63 8.43
CA ASP A 58 10.62 -7.54 9.55
C ASP A 58 9.32 -8.05 10.18
N VAL A 59 8.31 -7.17 10.35
CA VAL A 59 6.98 -7.56 10.83
C VAL A 59 6.26 -8.52 9.87
N LEU A 60 6.48 -8.37 8.56
CA LEU A 60 5.93 -9.27 7.53
C LEU A 60 6.73 -10.58 7.38
N ALA A 61 8.03 -10.56 7.67
CA ALA A 61 8.94 -11.70 7.59
C ALA A 61 8.88 -12.60 8.84
N GLU A 62 8.55 -12.06 10.02
CA GLU A 62 8.29 -12.83 11.23
C GLU A 62 6.92 -13.54 11.13
N ARG A 63 6.92 -14.71 10.49
CA ARG A 63 5.87 -15.72 10.62
C ARG A 63 5.77 -16.27 12.04
#